data_AF-A0A8T4PUZ5-F1
#
_entry.id   AF-A0A8T4PUZ5-F1
#
_cell.length_a   1.000
_cell.length_b   1.000
_cell.length_c   1.000
_cell.angle_alpha   90.00
_cell.angle_beta   90.00
_cell.angle_gamma   90.00
#
_symmetry.space_group_name_H-M   'P 1'
#
loop_
_entity.id
_entity.type
_entity.pdbx_description
1 polymer ?
#
loop_
_entity_poly.entity_id
_entity_poly.type
_entity_poly.pdbx_seq_one_letter_code
_entity_poly.pdbx_strand_id
1 'polypeptide(L)'
;MDPLHSEMVRQLRKFDNDQGYKREYDDVKQDLAPVMEAIIAQGNSCLPELHALISNEETWSCLFALEILKELKNEESIPFLIAFIRKNEDGEYWEACDDALFALQAIGKPAIGPILSELRELFKEEIYLGYLVGALTEIKEDRVYAFMVELVGQYINAPSQFKEWFEIDDFTHGFVEQKNKEALPLLKQIVEMDHLEEQQVIELNDTIEALGRVERENTD
;
A
#
# COMPACT_ATOMS: atom_id res chain seq x y z
N MET A 1 21.62 -0.86 -22.93
CA MET A 1 20.15 -0.74 -23.03
C MET A 1 19.74 -1.57 -24.23
N ASP A 2 18.88 -2.57 -24.02
CA ASP A 2 18.39 -3.41 -25.11
C ASP A 2 17.38 -2.60 -25.95
N PRO A 3 17.61 -2.41 -27.26
CA PRO A 3 16.70 -1.68 -28.13
C PRO A 3 15.25 -2.18 -28.07
N LEU A 4 15.06 -3.47 -27.78
CA LEU A 4 13.75 -4.10 -27.67
C LEU A 4 13.00 -3.65 -26.41
N HIS A 5 13.67 -3.55 -25.26
CA HIS A 5 13.06 -3.08 -24.01
C HIS A 5 12.67 -1.60 -24.12
N SER A 6 13.56 -0.78 -24.70
CA SER A 6 13.28 0.64 -24.94
C SER A 6 12.07 0.85 -25.84
N GLU A 7 11.86 -0.02 -26.84
CA GLU A 7 10.71 0.04 -27.72
C GLU A 7 9.40 -0.29 -26.99
N MET A 8 9.38 -1.33 -26.17
CA MET A 8 8.18 -1.71 -25.40
C MET A 8 7.79 -0.61 -24.40
N VAL A 9 8.76 -0.08 -23.66
CA VAL A 9 8.53 1.02 -22.70
C VAL A 9 8.07 2.28 -23.43
N ARG A 10 8.62 2.57 -24.61
CA ARG A 10 8.15 3.69 -25.44
C ARG A 10 6.68 3.53 -25.84
N GLN A 11 6.23 2.31 -26.11
CA GLN A 11 4.83 2.05 -26.45
C GLN A 11 3.88 2.30 -25.28
N LEU A 12 4.29 2.07 -24.02
CA LEU A 12 3.48 2.45 -22.86
C LEU A 12 3.17 3.96 -22.84
N ARG A 13 4.09 4.78 -23.35
CA ARG A 13 3.92 6.24 -23.46
C ARG A 13 3.04 6.70 -24.62
N LYS A 14 2.48 5.78 -25.42
CA LYS A 14 1.67 6.10 -26.62
C LYS A 14 0.53 7.07 -26.30
N PHE A 15 -0.04 6.98 -25.11
CA PHE A 15 -1.18 7.78 -24.68
C PHE A 15 -0.82 8.89 -23.69
N ASP A 16 0.46 9.13 -23.42
CA ASP A 16 0.93 10.24 -22.58
C ASP A 16 0.85 11.57 -23.35
N ASN A 17 -0.36 11.99 -23.69
CA ASN A 17 -0.65 13.22 -24.44
C ASN A 17 -2.13 13.62 -24.29
N ASP A 18 -2.45 14.85 -24.64
CA ASP A 18 -3.78 15.47 -24.52
C ASP A 18 -4.93 14.65 -25.12
N GLN A 19 -4.68 13.83 -26.15
CA GLN A 19 -5.72 12.99 -26.75
C GLN A 19 -5.86 11.67 -25.99
N GLY A 20 -4.76 11.10 -25.51
CA GLY A 20 -4.77 9.91 -24.66
C GLY A 20 -5.45 10.16 -23.31
N TYR A 21 -5.23 11.32 -22.68
CA TYR A 21 -5.87 11.67 -21.41
C TYR A 21 -7.38 11.96 -21.49
N LYS A 22 -7.95 12.00 -22.70
CA LYS A 22 -9.41 12.08 -22.92
C LYS A 22 -10.07 10.71 -23.07
N ARG A 23 -9.29 9.64 -23.05
CA ARG A 23 -9.78 8.27 -23.17
C ARG A 23 -10.01 7.69 -21.79
N GLU A 24 -10.97 6.78 -21.72
CA GLU A 24 -11.25 6.01 -20.52
C GLU A 24 -10.12 5.01 -20.25
N TYR A 25 -9.88 4.70 -18.97
CA TYR A 25 -8.84 3.77 -18.54
C TYR A 25 -8.94 2.42 -19.25
N ASP A 26 -10.13 1.82 -19.32
CA ASP A 26 -10.33 0.50 -19.92
C ASP A 26 -9.95 0.45 -21.41
N ASP A 27 -10.24 1.53 -22.15
CA ASP A 27 -9.88 1.65 -23.56
C ASP A 27 -8.37 1.73 -23.76
N VAL A 28 -7.69 2.50 -22.91
CA VAL A 28 -6.23 2.65 -22.95
C VAL A 28 -5.55 1.33 -22.55
N LYS A 29 -6.07 0.69 -21.49
CA LYS A 29 -5.58 -0.61 -21.01
C LYS A 29 -5.73 -1.69 -22.06
N GLN A 30 -6.89 -1.78 -22.72
CA GLN A 30 -7.11 -2.75 -23.79
C GLN A 30 -6.11 -2.57 -24.94
N ASP A 31 -5.82 -1.31 -25.33
CA ASP A 31 -4.86 -1.02 -26.39
C ASP A 31 -3.41 -1.34 -26.00
N LEU A 32 -3.06 -1.17 -24.71
CA LEU A 32 -1.71 -1.42 -24.21
C LEU A 32 -1.49 -2.83 -23.65
N ALA A 33 -2.54 -3.64 -23.48
CA ALA A 33 -2.45 -4.98 -22.90
C ALA A 33 -1.39 -5.87 -23.58
N PRO A 34 -1.28 -5.94 -24.93
CA PRO A 34 -0.22 -6.75 -25.57
C PRO A 34 1.20 -6.28 -25.23
N VAL A 35 1.39 -4.97 -25.00
CA VAL A 35 2.68 -4.39 -24.62
C VAL A 35 2.98 -4.71 -23.15
N MET A 36 2.00 -4.58 -22.27
CA MET A 36 2.13 -4.92 -20.85
C MET A 36 2.48 -6.40 -20.69
N GLU A 37 1.76 -7.30 -21.37
CA GLU A 37 2.03 -8.74 -21.39
C GLU A 37 3.44 -9.06 -21.90
N ALA A 38 3.88 -8.38 -22.97
CA ALA A 38 5.22 -8.57 -23.51
C ALA A 38 6.31 -8.14 -22.51
N ILE A 39 6.12 -7.02 -21.81
CA ILE A 39 7.05 -6.55 -20.77
C ILE A 39 7.09 -7.56 -19.61
N ILE A 40 5.93 -7.99 -19.11
CA ILE A 40 5.83 -8.99 -18.04
C ILE A 40 6.54 -10.29 -18.44
N ALA A 41 6.41 -10.73 -19.71
CA ALA A 41 7.06 -11.92 -20.22
C ALA A 41 8.60 -11.80 -20.30
N GLN A 42 9.16 -10.59 -20.38
CA GLN A 42 10.60 -10.36 -20.23
C GLN A 42 11.07 -10.41 -18.78
N GLY A 43 10.15 -10.45 -17.82
CA GLY A 43 10.43 -10.42 -16.40
C GLY A 43 11.11 -9.12 -15.99
N ASN A 44 12.23 -9.24 -15.27
CA ASN A 44 12.88 -8.11 -14.61
C ASN A 44 13.76 -7.25 -15.53
N SER A 45 13.84 -7.58 -16.82
CA SER A 45 14.79 -6.93 -17.74
C SER A 45 14.44 -5.48 -18.09
N CYS A 46 13.18 -5.08 -17.84
CA CYS A 46 12.66 -3.72 -18.06
C CYS A 46 12.52 -2.92 -16.75
N LEU A 47 12.96 -3.44 -15.60
CA LEU A 47 12.78 -2.76 -14.31
C LEU A 47 13.32 -1.33 -14.28
N PRO A 48 14.56 -1.05 -14.75
CA PRO A 48 15.09 0.32 -14.70
C PRO A 48 14.21 1.32 -15.47
N GLU A 49 13.67 0.90 -16.60
CA GLU A 49 12.78 1.71 -17.40
C GLU A 49 11.40 1.90 -16.75
N LEU A 50 10.85 0.86 -16.11
CA LEU A 50 9.60 0.94 -15.35
C LEU A 50 9.74 1.87 -14.14
N HIS A 51 10.85 1.80 -13.41
CA HIS A 51 11.15 2.72 -12.30
C HIS A 51 11.25 4.18 -12.78
N ALA A 52 11.76 4.40 -13.99
CA ALA A 52 11.80 5.73 -14.58
C ALA A 52 10.39 6.24 -15.00
N LEU A 53 9.47 5.35 -15.37
CA LEU A 53 8.08 5.74 -15.71
C LEU A 53 7.32 6.24 -14.49
N ILE A 54 7.44 5.55 -13.35
CA ILE A 54 6.68 5.91 -12.14
C ILE A 54 7.14 7.23 -11.49
N SER A 55 8.20 7.86 -12.01
CA SER A 55 8.60 9.21 -11.59
C SER A 55 7.72 10.32 -12.16
N ASN A 56 6.76 9.99 -13.05
CA ASN A 56 5.85 10.94 -13.68
C ASN A 56 4.38 10.52 -13.45
N GLU A 57 3.90 10.80 -12.24
CA GLU A 57 2.63 10.37 -11.64
C GLU A 57 1.38 10.65 -12.49
N GLU A 58 1.37 11.72 -13.28
CA GLU A 58 0.19 12.17 -14.04
C GLU A 58 -0.06 11.40 -15.36
N THR A 59 0.72 10.36 -15.63
CA THR A 59 0.74 9.71 -16.94
C THR A 59 0.13 8.32 -16.94
N TRP A 60 -0.47 7.95 -18.07
CA TRP A 60 -0.93 6.59 -18.31
C TRP A 60 0.23 5.59 -18.18
N SER A 61 1.41 5.93 -18.70
CA SER A 61 2.57 5.06 -18.58
C SER A 61 3.05 4.84 -17.15
N CYS A 62 2.87 5.80 -16.24
CA CYS A 62 3.12 5.61 -14.81
C CYS A 62 2.15 4.58 -14.21
N LEU A 63 0.84 4.76 -14.44
CA LEU A 63 -0.18 3.84 -13.94
C LEU A 63 0.07 2.39 -14.40
N PHE A 64 0.28 2.19 -15.70
CA PHE A 64 0.56 0.85 -16.23
C PHE A 64 1.91 0.30 -15.79
N ALA A 65 2.90 1.17 -15.51
CA ALA A 65 4.16 0.72 -14.92
C ALA A 65 3.95 0.18 -13.50
N LEU A 66 3.14 0.83 -12.66
CA LEU A 66 2.80 0.32 -11.32
C LEU A 66 2.07 -1.04 -11.41
N GLU A 67 1.12 -1.18 -12.33
CA GLU A 67 0.46 -2.47 -12.58
C GLU A 67 1.43 -3.58 -13.00
N ILE A 68 2.38 -3.27 -13.91
CA ILE A 68 3.40 -4.23 -14.33
C ILE A 68 4.31 -4.59 -13.15
N LEU A 69 4.73 -3.62 -12.32
CA LEU A 69 5.58 -3.87 -11.16
C LEU A 69 4.89 -4.78 -10.13
N LYS A 70 3.58 -4.61 -9.94
CA LYS A 70 2.74 -5.52 -9.13
C LYS A 70 2.76 -6.96 -9.64
N GLU A 71 2.72 -7.16 -10.96
CA GLU A 71 2.82 -8.50 -11.55
C GLU A 71 4.23 -9.09 -11.46
N LEU A 72 5.26 -8.26 -11.62
CA LEU A 72 6.66 -8.69 -11.55
C LEU A 72 7.10 -9.05 -10.13
N LYS A 73 6.54 -8.41 -9.10
CA LYS A 73 6.81 -8.69 -7.67
C LYS A 73 8.29 -8.65 -7.32
N ASN A 74 9.04 -7.79 -7.98
CA ASN A 74 10.49 -7.71 -7.80
C ASN A 74 10.85 -6.78 -6.64
N GLU A 75 11.63 -7.30 -5.69
CA GLU A 75 12.09 -6.60 -4.49
C GLU A 75 12.90 -5.31 -4.78
N GLU A 76 13.58 -5.23 -5.92
CA GLU A 76 14.31 -4.03 -6.35
C GLU A 76 13.36 -2.83 -6.56
N SER A 77 12.05 -3.07 -6.70
CA SER A 77 11.04 -2.03 -6.87
C SER A 77 10.57 -1.41 -5.56
N ILE A 78 10.79 -2.08 -4.42
CA ILE A 78 10.34 -1.61 -3.09
C ILE A 78 10.73 -0.16 -2.81
N PRO A 79 12.01 0.27 -2.93
CA PRO A 79 12.38 1.65 -2.62
C PRO A 79 11.71 2.68 -3.55
N PHE A 80 11.43 2.32 -4.80
CA PHE A 80 10.77 3.21 -5.74
C PHE A 80 9.26 3.33 -5.47
N LEU A 81 8.61 2.25 -5.05
CA LEU A 81 7.19 2.26 -4.66
C LEU A 81 6.98 3.04 -3.35
N ILE A 82 7.87 2.88 -2.37
CA ILE A 82 7.84 3.70 -1.13
C ILE A 82 8.03 5.18 -1.47
N ALA A 83 9.02 5.50 -2.29
CA ALA A 83 9.27 6.88 -2.73
C ALA A 83 8.08 7.47 -3.50
N PHE A 84 7.40 6.65 -4.30
CA PHE A 84 6.20 7.04 -5.02
C PHE A 84 5.07 7.45 -4.05
N ILE A 85 4.75 6.60 -3.07
CA ILE A 85 3.70 6.90 -2.08
C ILE A 85 4.05 8.19 -1.32
N ARG A 86 5.27 8.29 -0.80
CA ARG A 86 5.76 9.45 -0.05
C ARG A 86 5.62 10.77 -0.83
N LYS A 87 5.80 10.73 -2.15
CA LYS A 87 5.72 11.93 -2.99
C LYS A 87 4.27 12.34 -3.26
N ASN A 88 3.35 11.37 -3.39
CA ASN A 88 2.06 11.60 -4.05
C ASN A 88 0.84 11.47 -3.13
N GLU A 89 0.96 10.90 -1.93
CA GLU A 89 -0.18 10.66 -1.04
C GLU A 89 -0.96 11.94 -0.67
N ASP A 90 -0.27 13.05 -0.40
CA ASP A 90 -0.91 14.36 -0.15
C ASP A 90 -1.13 15.19 -1.43
N GLY A 91 -0.90 14.59 -2.61
CA GLY A 91 -0.90 15.27 -3.91
C GLY A 91 -2.21 15.15 -4.68
N GLU A 92 -2.28 15.79 -5.85
CA GLU A 92 -3.44 15.71 -6.76
C GLU A 92 -3.64 14.31 -7.37
N TYR A 93 -2.59 13.48 -7.35
CA TYR A 93 -2.55 12.14 -7.95
C TYR A 93 -2.45 11.03 -6.89
N TRP A 94 -3.01 11.27 -5.71
CA TRP A 94 -3.00 10.33 -4.59
C TRP A 94 -3.62 8.97 -4.95
N GLU A 95 -4.57 8.93 -5.87
CA GLU A 95 -5.25 7.69 -6.32
C GLU A 95 -4.27 6.67 -6.89
N ALA A 96 -3.16 7.12 -7.50
CA ALA A 96 -2.12 6.21 -8.00
C ALA A 96 -1.33 5.51 -6.87
N CYS A 97 -1.44 6.00 -5.62
CA CYS A 97 -0.84 5.34 -4.47
C CYS A 97 -1.49 3.99 -4.16
N ASP A 98 -2.74 3.75 -4.57
CA ASP A 98 -3.38 2.43 -4.48
C ASP A 98 -2.58 1.38 -5.25
N ASP A 99 -2.18 1.67 -6.49
CA ASP A 99 -1.40 0.72 -7.29
C ASP A 99 0.00 0.48 -6.72
N ALA A 100 0.61 1.51 -6.14
CA ALA A 100 1.89 1.36 -5.45
C ALA A 100 1.77 0.52 -4.17
N LEU A 101 0.71 0.73 -3.38
CA LEU A 101 0.32 -0.09 -2.23
C LEU A 101 0.11 -1.54 -2.65
N PHE A 102 -0.68 -1.79 -3.69
CA PHE A 102 -0.95 -3.15 -4.17
C PHE A 102 0.30 -3.83 -4.70
N ALA A 103 1.20 -3.08 -5.34
CA ALA A 103 2.50 -3.61 -5.76
C ALA A 103 3.37 -4.02 -4.56
N LEU A 104 3.43 -3.21 -3.50
CA LEU A 104 4.14 -3.55 -2.27
C LEU A 104 3.56 -4.81 -1.58
N GLN A 105 2.23 -4.90 -1.49
CA GLN A 105 1.56 -6.08 -0.96
C GLN A 105 1.82 -7.33 -1.81
N ALA A 106 1.82 -7.20 -3.13
CA ALA A 106 2.11 -8.30 -4.05
C ALA A 106 3.56 -8.80 -3.94
N ILE A 107 4.52 -7.91 -3.63
CA ILE A 107 5.90 -8.29 -3.27
C ILE A 107 5.90 -9.07 -1.94
N GLY A 108 5.12 -8.63 -0.95
CA GLY A 108 4.86 -9.37 0.29
C GLY A 108 6.01 -9.28 1.29
N LYS A 109 6.42 -10.42 1.89
CA LYS A 109 7.38 -10.45 3.02
C LYS A 109 8.65 -9.60 2.84
N PRO A 110 9.29 -9.54 1.66
CA PRO A 110 10.46 -8.70 1.45
C PRO A 110 10.22 -7.20 1.67
N ALA A 111 8.98 -6.72 1.46
CA ALA A 111 8.62 -5.31 1.65
C ALA A 111 8.51 -4.90 3.13
N ILE A 112 8.27 -5.84 4.04
CA ILE A 112 8.03 -5.56 5.47
C ILE A 112 9.18 -4.78 6.11
N GLY A 113 10.42 -5.23 5.90
CA GLY A 113 11.59 -4.60 6.52
C GLY A 113 11.76 -3.14 6.08
N PRO A 114 11.81 -2.86 4.76
CA PRO A 114 11.85 -1.50 4.23
C PRO A 114 10.68 -0.63 4.68
N ILE A 115 9.43 -1.14 4.63
CA ILE A 115 8.25 -0.36 5.03
C ILE A 115 8.30 -0.04 6.52
N LEU A 116 8.60 -1.01 7.40
CA LEU A 116 8.75 -0.76 8.83
C LEU A 116 9.84 0.28 9.13
N SER A 117 10.95 0.23 8.41
CA SER A 117 12.02 1.21 8.57
C SER A 117 11.53 2.61 8.21
N GLU A 118 10.84 2.75 7.08
CA GLU A 118 10.32 4.04 6.62
C GLU A 118 9.27 4.60 7.59
N LEU A 119 8.26 3.81 7.97
CA LEU A 119 7.21 4.23 8.90
C LEU A 119 7.79 4.67 10.25
N ARG A 120 8.82 3.98 10.77
CA ARG A 120 9.48 4.38 12.02
C ARG A 120 10.22 5.71 11.91
N GLU A 121 10.75 6.08 10.75
CA GLU A 121 11.33 7.41 10.56
C GLU A 121 10.24 8.47 10.41
N LEU A 122 9.19 8.20 9.61
CA LEU A 122 8.05 9.10 9.42
C LEU A 122 7.33 9.43 10.73
N PHE A 123 7.12 8.44 11.60
CA PHE A 123 6.44 8.64 12.88
C PHE A 123 7.27 9.45 13.89
N LYS A 124 8.61 9.51 13.75
CA LYS A 124 9.42 10.45 14.55
C LYS A 124 9.18 11.90 14.15
N GLU A 125 8.77 12.11 12.91
CA GLU A 125 8.45 13.41 12.33
C GLU A 125 6.93 13.71 12.37
N GLU A 126 6.14 12.85 13.02
CA GLU A 126 4.67 12.96 13.09
C GLU A 126 4.02 12.98 11.68
N ILE A 127 4.60 12.23 10.74
CA ILE A 127 4.09 12.08 9.37
C ILE A 127 3.40 10.72 9.25
N TYR A 128 2.17 10.72 8.76
CA TYR A 128 1.39 9.51 8.52
C TYR A 128 1.10 9.33 7.05
N LEU A 129 1.44 8.14 6.54
CA LEU A 129 1.18 7.72 5.17
C LEU A 129 0.28 6.49 5.22
N GLY A 130 -1.03 6.70 5.12
CA GLY A 130 -2.08 5.68 5.14
C GLY A 130 -1.87 4.62 4.07
N TYR A 131 -1.42 4.97 2.86
CA TYR A 131 -1.12 3.95 1.83
C TYR A 131 0.05 3.05 2.23
N LEU A 132 1.06 3.61 2.90
CA LEU A 132 2.21 2.84 3.36
C LEU A 132 1.86 1.97 4.57
N VAL A 133 0.99 2.47 5.46
CA VAL A 133 0.42 1.70 6.57
C VAL A 133 -0.43 0.56 6.03
N GLY A 134 -1.38 0.82 5.13
CA GLY A 134 -2.24 -0.19 4.50
C GLY A 134 -1.44 -1.22 3.71
N ALA A 135 -0.37 -0.82 3.03
CA ALA A 135 0.54 -1.76 2.38
C ALA A 135 1.18 -2.73 3.38
N LEU A 136 1.54 -2.25 4.58
CA LEU A 136 2.14 -3.06 5.62
C LEU A 136 1.13 -3.97 6.32
N THR A 137 -0.01 -3.42 6.76
CA THR A 137 -0.97 -4.10 7.64
C THR A 137 -1.69 -5.26 6.95
N GLU A 138 -1.76 -5.26 5.61
CA GLU A 138 -2.28 -6.37 4.81
C GLU A 138 -1.31 -7.56 4.67
N ILE A 139 -0.01 -7.35 4.92
CA ILE A 139 0.97 -8.42 4.83
C ILE A 139 0.92 -9.26 6.11
N LYS A 140 0.37 -10.48 6.00
CA LYS A 140 0.16 -11.39 7.16
C LYS A 140 1.48 -11.99 7.65
N GLU A 141 2.05 -11.38 8.68
CA GLU A 141 3.31 -11.80 9.31
C GLU A 141 3.35 -11.39 10.79
N ASP A 142 3.91 -12.24 11.65
CA ASP A 142 4.02 -12.00 13.10
C ASP A 142 4.69 -10.67 13.44
N ARG A 143 5.68 -10.26 12.64
CA ARG A 143 6.41 -8.99 12.86
C ARG A 143 5.57 -7.76 12.50
N VAL A 144 4.67 -7.87 11.52
CA VAL A 144 3.70 -6.83 11.19
C VAL A 144 2.69 -6.72 12.32
N TYR A 145 2.13 -7.85 12.73
CA TYR A 145 1.19 -7.90 13.86
C TYR A 145 1.80 -7.33 15.14
N ALA A 146 3.04 -7.72 15.47
CA ALA A 146 3.74 -7.20 16.66
C ALA A 146 3.94 -5.68 16.59
N PHE A 147 4.27 -5.13 15.43
CA PHE A 147 4.37 -3.68 15.22
C PHE A 147 3.02 -2.98 15.45
N MET A 148 1.93 -3.54 14.93
CA MET A 148 0.59 -2.99 15.12
C MET A 148 0.19 -2.99 16.60
N VAL A 149 0.42 -4.10 17.32
CA VAL A 149 0.15 -4.19 18.77
C VAL A 149 1.00 -3.18 19.55
N GLU A 150 2.28 -3.04 19.20
CA GLU A 150 3.19 -2.07 19.82
C GLU A 150 2.63 -0.64 19.68
N LEU A 151 2.29 -0.25 18.46
CA LEU A 151 1.88 1.12 18.16
C LEU A 151 0.51 1.46 18.76
N VAL A 152 -0.47 0.56 18.62
CA VAL A 152 -1.79 0.76 19.23
C VAL A 152 -1.71 0.76 20.75
N GLY A 153 -0.83 -0.06 21.34
CA GLY A 153 -0.54 0.01 22.77
C GLY A 153 0.04 1.37 23.19
N GLN A 154 0.91 1.99 22.38
CA GLN A 154 1.41 3.34 22.64
C GLN A 154 0.30 4.38 22.53
N TYR A 155 -0.56 4.27 21.52
CA TYR A 155 -1.73 5.13 21.33
C TYR A 155 -2.67 5.10 22.54
N ILE A 156 -3.01 3.91 23.05
CA ILE A 156 -3.86 3.76 24.25
C ILE A 156 -3.23 4.43 25.48
N ASN A 157 -1.91 4.26 25.66
CA ASN A 157 -1.23 4.78 26.84
C ASN A 157 -1.00 6.30 26.81
N ALA A 158 -0.88 6.90 25.61
CA ALA A 158 -0.55 8.31 25.44
C ALA A 158 -1.24 8.91 24.19
N PRO A 159 -2.58 8.93 24.10
CA PRO A 159 -3.30 9.30 22.88
C PRO A 159 -3.01 10.73 22.43
N SER A 160 -2.70 11.64 23.36
CA SER A 160 -2.33 13.02 23.04
C SER A 160 -1.06 13.15 22.20
N GLN A 161 -0.16 12.14 22.20
CA GLN A 161 1.04 12.13 21.36
C GLN A 161 0.74 11.82 19.88
N PHE A 162 -0.44 11.25 19.61
CA PHE A 162 -0.87 10.81 18.29
C PHE A 162 -1.93 11.74 17.67
N LYS A 163 -2.31 12.78 18.40
CA LYS A 163 -3.38 13.69 18.00
C LYS A 163 -3.01 14.41 16.70
N GLU A 164 -3.98 14.56 15.80
CA GLU A 164 -3.90 15.30 14.53
C GLU A 164 -3.06 14.68 13.40
N TRP A 165 -2.26 13.65 13.68
CA TRP A 165 -1.42 13.04 12.64
C TRP A 165 -1.60 11.54 12.48
N PHE A 166 -2.23 10.83 13.41
CA PHE A 166 -2.31 9.37 13.38
C PHE A 166 -3.73 8.85 13.19
N GLU A 167 -3.92 7.96 12.22
CA GLU A 167 -5.21 7.32 11.93
C GLU A 167 -5.26 5.91 12.55
N ILE A 168 -5.99 5.77 13.66
CA ILE A 168 -6.10 4.49 14.37
C ILE A 168 -6.90 3.44 13.57
N ASP A 169 -7.79 3.89 12.69
CA ASP A 169 -8.73 3.03 11.97
C ASP A 169 -8.03 2.06 10.99
N ASP A 170 -6.92 2.49 10.38
CA ASP A 170 -6.11 1.61 9.51
C ASP A 170 -5.53 0.41 10.27
N PHE A 171 -5.23 0.58 11.57
CA PHE A 171 -4.71 -0.49 12.41
C PHE A 171 -5.82 -1.40 12.92
N THR A 172 -6.98 -0.85 13.26
CA THR A 172 -8.11 -1.65 13.73
C THR A 172 -8.62 -2.56 12.61
N HIS A 173 -8.73 -2.04 11.39
CA HIS A 173 -9.01 -2.83 10.19
C HIS A 173 -7.94 -3.91 9.96
N GLY A 174 -6.66 -3.52 9.99
CA GLY A 174 -5.56 -4.45 9.78
C GLY A 174 -5.58 -5.65 10.75
N PHE A 175 -6.03 -5.49 12.00
CA PHE A 175 -6.10 -6.61 12.94
C PHE A 175 -7.10 -7.69 12.52
N VAL A 176 -8.18 -7.32 11.84
CA VAL A 176 -9.12 -8.28 11.25
C VAL A 176 -8.44 -9.05 10.13
N GLU A 177 -7.67 -8.37 9.29
CA GLU A 177 -6.98 -9.01 8.17
C GLU A 177 -5.87 -9.94 8.63
N GLN A 178 -5.16 -9.60 9.71
CA GLN A 178 -4.21 -10.49 10.38
C GLN A 178 -4.88 -11.73 11.01
N LYS A 179 -6.22 -11.74 11.16
CA LYS A 179 -7.01 -12.85 11.73
C LYS A 179 -6.56 -13.30 13.13
N ASN A 180 -5.89 -12.42 13.89
CA ASN A 180 -5.34 -12.77 15.19
C ASN A 180 -6.19 -12.23 16.35
N LYS A 181 -6.89 -13.13 17.05
CA LYS A 181 -7.78 -12.80 18.17
C LYS A 181 -7.09 -12.23 19.40
N GLU A 182 -5.77 -12.31 19.49
CA GLU A 182 -5.02 -11.71 20.60
C GLU A 182 -5.17 -10.19 20.64
N ALA A 183 -5.59 -9.55 19.54
CA ALA A 183 -5.87 -8.12 19.49
C ALA A 183 -7.20 -7.74 20.17
N LEU A 184 -8.12 -8.68 20.42
CA LEU A 184 -9.46 -8.38 20.97
C LEU A 184 -9.44 -7.56 22.28
N PRO A 185 -8.59 -7.84 23.28
CA PRO A 185 -8.51 -7.01 24.47
C PRO A 185 -8.06 -5.58 24.17
N LEU A 186 -7.15 -5.41 23.21
CA LEU A 186 -6.62 -4.11 22.79
C LEU A 186 -7.70 -3.28 22.10
N LEU A 187 -8.42 -3.88 21.15
CA LEU A 187 -9.54 -3.23 20.44
C LEU A 187 -10.65 -2.81 21.42
N LYS A 188 -10.97 -3.63 22.42
CA LYS A 188 -11.96 -3.27 23.45
C LYS A 188 -11.52 -2.08 24.30
N GLN A 189 -10.23 -1.97 24.61
CA GLN A 189 -9.71 -0.78 25.31
C GLN A 189 -9.88 0.48 24.48
N ILE A 190 -9.69 0.39 23.15
CA ILE A 190 -9.90 1.52 22.25
C ILE A 190 -11.37 1.99 22.31
N VAL A 191 -12.34 1.08 22.23
CA VAL A 191 -13.79 1.40 22.33
C VAL A 191 -14.14 2.17 23.62
N GLU A 192 -13.42 1.92 24.71
CA GLU A 192 -13.66 2.56 26.02
C GLU A 192 -13.04 3.97 26.13
N MET A 193 -12.26 4.42 25.14
CA MET A 193 -11.64 5.75 25.11
C MET A 193 -12.68 6.85 24.82
N ASP A 194 -12.54 8.00 25.47
CA ASP A 194 -13.55 9.07 25.47
C ASP A 194 -13.44 10.05 24.30
N HIS A 195 -12.42 9.92 23.46
CA HIS A 195 -12.15 10.81 22.33
C HIS A 195 -12.41 10.20 20.95
N LEU A 196 -12.98 9.01 20.87
CA LEU A 196 -13.40 8.42 19.60
C LEU A 196 -14.72 9.04 19.13
N GLU A 197 -14.84 9.21 17.81
CA GLU A 197 -16.11 9.58 17.21
C GLU A 197 -17.08 8.39 17.20
N GLU A 198 -18.39 8.68 17.18
CA GLU A 198 -19.44 7.64 17.20
C GLU A 198 -19.28 6.63 16.04
N GLN A 199 -18.91 7.13 14.85
CA GLN A 199 -18.66 6.29 13.68
C GLN A 199 -17.49 5.32 13.90
N GLN A 200 -16.38 5.80 14.46
CA GLN A 200 -15.20 4.98 14.78
C GLN A 200 -15.55 3.88 15.79
N VAL A 201 -16.36 4.22 16.79
CA VAL A 201 -16.86 3.23 17.78
C VAL A 201 -17.70 2.15 17.10
N ILE A 202 -18.56 2.51 16.14
CA ILE A 202 -19.37 1.54 15.39
C ILE A 202 -18.47 0.60 14.58
N GLU A 203 -17.56 1.15 13.76
CA GLU A 203 -16.65 0.38 12.90
C GLU A 203 -15.74 -0.54 13.71
N LEU A 204 -15.26 -0.06 14.87
CA LEU A 204 -14.44 -0.86 15.77
C LEU A 204 -15.23 -1.99 16.44
N ASN A 205 -16.51 -1.78 16.78
CA ASN A 205 -17.35 -2.86 17.31
C ASN A 205 -17.64 -3.93 16.24
N ASP A 206 -17.88 -3.53 15.00
CA ASP A 206 -18.04 -4.46 13.86
C ASP A 206 -16.76 -5.27 13.65
N THR A 207 -15.60 -4.61 13.73
CA THR A 207 -14.25 -5.22 13.68
C THR A 207 -14.05 -6.25 14.81
N ILE A 208 -14.39 -5.90 16.05
CA ILE A 208 -14.32 -6.80 17.21
C ILE A 208 -15.22 -8.02 17.02
N GLU A 209 -16.44 -7.82 16.51
CA GLU A 209 -17.37 -8.91 16.24
C GLU A 209 -16.84 -9.84 15.14
N ALA A 210 -16.37 -9.27 14.03
CA ALA A 210 -15.79 -10.02 12.91
C ALA A 210 -14.61 -10.87 13.37
N LEU A 211 -13.65 -10.27 14.09
CA LEU A 211 -12.48 -10.98 14.61
C LEU A 211 -12.88 -12.04 15.66
N GLY A 212 -13.90 -11.78 16.47
CA GLY A 212 -14.46 -12.73 17.42
C GLY A 212 -14.98 -14.02 16.76
N ARG A 213 -15.50 -13.92 15.52
CA ARG A 213 -16.06 -15.02 14.72
C ARG A 213 -15.02 -15.83 13.92
N VAL A 214 -13.80 -15.32 13.73
CA VAL A 214 -12.73 -16.03 13.00
C VAL A 214 -12.45 -17.38 13.68
N GLU A 215 -12.51 -18.52 12.99
CA GLU A 215 -12.11 -19.78 13.62
C GLU A 215 -10.58 -19.85 13.74
N ARG A 216 -10.02 -20.48 14.79
CA ARG A 216 -8.57 -20.72 14.84
C ARG A 216 -8.23 -21.59 13.63
N GLU A 217 -7.58 -21.03 12.62
CA GLU A 217 -6.88 -21.83 11.63
C GLU A 217 -5.76 -22.55 12.38
N ASN A 218 -5.90 -23.87 12.56
CA ASN A 218 -4.85 -24.69 13.14
C ASN A 218 -3.64 -24.58 12.22
N THR A 219 -2.57 -23.95 12.70
CA THR A 219 -1.26 -24.06 12.08
C THR A 219 -0.72 -25.45 12.37
N ASP A 220 -0.73 -26.30 11.35
CA ASP A 220 0.06 -27.54 11.28
C ASP A 220 1.56 -27.24 11.15
#